data_AF-A0A3E2H5X0-F1
#
_entry.id   AF-A0A3E2H5X0-F1
#
_cell.length_a   1.000
_cell.length_b   1.000
_cell.length_c   1.000
_cell.angle_alpha   90.00
_cell.angle_beta   90.00
_cell.angle_gamma   90.00
#
_symmetry.space_group_name_H-M   'P 1'
#
loop_
_entity.id
_entity.type
_entity.pdbx_description
1 polymer ?
#
loop_
_entity_poly.entity_id
_entity_poly.type
_entity_poly.pdbx_seq_one_letter_code
_entity_poly.pdbx_strand_id
1 'polypeptide(L)'
;MKPVLKRGPKTLKFMQSRPDGQNHQSGADHHKIHNSVPGIPKLPASTFSHIFDAYRSRMYSVWPVVDANSLLERLEESEKHGCLDREAYILATALSAATMTQLNLAPLRHAALDVDSTFMQEECHRIRNTFNYRDCPSIEGILTSFFLHVYHAKADNRNAGMMFLQEAISLARLIQLNVVIPEGVTPDNEDISRQSYDTKILYLLLWVSIWETAQIPFGGSKDFNSYEEGLIELATLFAAFDPSLSHRKLNFDKLETRQLLISIHDNLLGTVHRQYDYDSVQRADFLITKQWMQVLLWQQAMKDGLLSSNSDIESFTFLFPSQVARDLLASIARVSNDELLPLGRDQIRDTACLLVNYKLPIITPCAGCQSFRDHKCAG
;
A
#
# COMPACT_ATOMS: atom_id res chain seq x y z
N MET A 1 -20.15 -33.19 -28.87
CA MET A 1 -21.32 -32.28 -28.83
C MET A 1 -21.16 -31.31 -27.64
N LYS A 2 -21.00 -30.01 -27.90
CA LYS A 2 -21.39 -28.90 -27.01
C LYS A 2 -22.87 -28.53 -27.33
N PRO A 3 -23.55 -27.59 -26.65
CA PRO A 3 -23.76 -27.35 -25.22
C PRO A 3 -25.25 -26.99 -24.89
N VAL A 4 -25.60 -26.74 -23.61
CA VAL A 4 -26.80 -25.96 -23.18
C VAL A 4 -26.35 -25.10 -21.99
N LEU A 5 -26.11 -23.78 -22.07
CA LEU A 5 -26.96 -22.57 -22.23
C LEU A 5 -27.87 -22.16 -21.05
N LYS A 6 -27.46 -21.02 -20.44
CA LYS A 6 -28.22 -19.93 -19.77
C LYS A 6 -28.71 -20.21 -18.34
N ARG A 7 -28.67 -19.25 -17.41
CA ARG A 7 -29.34 -17.92 -17.43
C ARG A 7 -28.72 -16.92 -16.45
N GLY A 8 -28.77 -15.62 -16.81
CA GLY A 8 -28.70 -14.49 -15.88
C GLY A 8 -29.94 -13.59 -16.00
N PRO A 9 -30.10 -12.54 -15.17
CA PRO A 9 -30.89 -11.35 -15.50
C PRO A 9 -30.09 -10.04 -15.28
N LYS A 10 -29.90 -9.19 -16.31
CA LYS A 10 -30.73 -8.06 -16.80
C LYS A 10 -30.33 -6.68 -16.21
N THR A 11 -29.65 -5.89 -17.02
CA THR A 11 -29.42 -4.45 -16.87
C THR A 11 -30.71 -3.64 -17.10
N LEU A 12 -30.95 -2.65 -16.25
CA LEU A 12 -32.00 -1.64 -16.40
C LEU A 12 -31.56 -0.55 -17.39
N LYS A 13 -32.37 -0.32 -18.42
CA LYS A 13 -32.21 0.75 -19.41
C LYS A 13 -32.84 2.03 -18.86
N PHE A 14 -32.09 3.13 -18.85
CA PHE A 14 -32.66 4.48 -18.84
C PHE A 14 -32.95 4.89 -20.30
N MET A 15 -34.19 5.29 -20.54
CA MET A 15 -34.66 5.87 -21.80
C MET A 15 -34.18 7.32 -21.91
N GLN A 16 -33.67 7.70 -23.09
CA GLN A 16 -33.85 9.05 -23.63
C GLN A 16 -33.79 8.99 -25.16
N SER A 17 -34.79 9.62 -25.77
CA SER A 17 -35.20 9.51 -27.16
C SER A 17 -34.32 10.29 -28.14
N ARG A 18 -34.19 9.79 -29.38
CA ARG A 18 -33.69 10.53 -30.56
C ARG A 18 -34.79 11.40 -31.18
N PRO A 19 -34.41 12.34 -32.07
CA PRO A 19 -34.89 12.19 -33.45
C PRO A 19 -33.80 12.34 -34.53
N ASP A 20 -33.94 11.46 -35.51
CA ASP A 20 -33.61 11.46 -36.95
C ASP A 20 -32.60 12.43 -37.59
N GLY A 21 -31.81 11.87 -38.54
CA GLY A 21 -31.08 12.64 -39.55
C GLY A 21 -30.00 11.86 -40.34
N GLN A 22 -30.42 11.12 -41.36
CA GLN A 22 -29.82 10.89 -42.70
C GLN A 22 -28.30 10.60 -42.93
N ASN A 23 -28.06 9.48 -43.64
CA ASN A 23 -27.14 9.21 -44.77
C ASN A 23 -25.70 9.79 -44.80
N HIS A 24 -24.67 8.92 -44.86
CA HIS A 24 -23.97 8.49 -46.10
C HIS A 24 -22.65 7.74 -45.81
N GLN A 25 -22.28 6.86 -46.75
CA GLN A 25 -21.06 6.04 -46.79
C GLN A 25 -19.80 6.86 -47.14
N SER A 26 -18.66 6.50 -46.55
CA SER A 26 -17.29 6.39 -47.14
C SER A 26 -16.33 6.11 -45.96
N GLY A 27 -15.57 5.02 -45.88
CA GLY A 27 -14.44 4.71 -46.75
C GLY A 27 -13.17 5.39 -46.24
N ALA A 28 -12.39 4.73 -45.38
CA ALA A 28 -10.92 4.83 -45.30
C ALA A 28 -10.36 4.02 -44.11
N ASP A 29 -9.50 3.06 -44.45
CA ASP A 29 -8.62 2.31 -43.56
C ASP A 29 -7.74 3.23 -42.71
N HIS A 30 -7.77 3.03 -41.39
CA HIS A 30 -6.70 3.46 -40.50
C HIS A 30 -6.27 2.32 -39.59
N HIS A 31 -5.58 1.34 -40.20
CA HIS A 31 -4.54 0.61 -39.49
C HIS A 31 -3.43 1.61 -39.11
N LYS A 32 -3.50 2.15 -37.89
CA LYS A 32 -2.34 2.81 -37.29
C LYS A 32 -1.34 1.72 -36.88
N ILE A 33 -0.37 1.54 -37.77
CA ILE A 33 0.91 0.89 -37.52
C ILE A 33 1.51 1.57 -36.28
N HIS A 34 1.63 0.82 -35.18
CA HIS A 34 2.49 1.21 -34.07
C HIS A 34 3.94 1.21 -34.60
N ASN A 35 4.44 2.39 -34.94
CA ASN A 35 5.86 2.61 -35.18
C ASN A 35 6.59 2.35 -33.86
N SER A 36 7.30 1.21 -33.80
CA SER A 36 8.31 0.94 -32.79
C SER A 36 9.40 2.01 -32.89
N VAL A 37 9.54 2.82 -31.84
CA VAL A 37 10.70 3.69 -31.65
C VAL A 37 11.98 2.84 -31.75
N PRO A 38 13.04 3.27 -32.46
CA PRO A 38 14.30 2.55 -32.53
C PRO A 38 14.80 2.19 -31.13
N GLY A 39 15.16 0.92 -30.94
CA GLY A 39 15.23 0.27 -29.64
C GLY A 39 16.17 0.97 -28.66
N ILE A 40 15.59 1.46 -27.56
CA ILE A 40 16.35 1.86 -26.37
C ILE A 40 17.21 0.65 -25.96
N PRO A 41 18.56 0.80 -25.92
CA PRO A 41 19.42 -0.29 -25.50
C PRO A 41 19.08 -0.67 -24.06
N LYS A 42 19.07 -1.97 -23.77
CA LYS A 42 18.84 -2.49 -22.41
C LYS A 42 19.90 -1.93 -21.47
N LEU A 43 19.51 -1.68 -20.23
CA LEU A 43 20.44 -1.21 -19.20
C LEU A 43 21.40 -2.33 -18.80
N PRO A 44 22.72 -2.08 -18.73
CA PRO A 44 23.68 -3.02 -18.17
C PRO A 44 23.41 -3.31 -16.69
N ALA A 45 23.75 -4.51 -16.22
CA ALA A 45 23.53 -4.93 -14.84
C ALA A 45 24.16 -3.97 -13.82
N SER A 46 25.32 -3.40 -14.16
CA SER A 46 26.02 -2.40 -13.33
C SER A 46 25.18 -1.15 -13.00
N THR A 47 24.19 -0.80 -13.82
CA THR A 47 23.29 0.34 -13.59
C THR A 47 22.44 0.15 -12.33
N PHE A 48 22.11 -1.10 -11.99
CA PHE A 48 21.23 -1.43 -10.87
C PHE A 48 21.94 -1.42 -9.52
N SER A 49 23.27 -1.62 -9.49
CA SER A 49 24.06 -1.82 -8.26
C SER A 49 23.82 -0.72 -7.22
N HIS A 50 23.94 0.56 -7.59
CA HIS A 50 23.73 1.68 -6.65
C HIS A 50 22.30 1.74 -6.10
N ILE A 51 21.30 1.42 -6.92
CA ILE A 51 19.89 1.44 -6.52
C ILE A 51 19.60 0.24 -5.61
N PHE A 52 20.18 -0.92 -5.90
CA PHE A 52 20.05 -2.12 -5.09
C PHE A 52 20.72 -1.97 -3.72
N ASP A 53 21.86 -1.28 -3.64
CA ASP A 53 22.47 -0.89 -2.37
C ASP A 53 21.57 0.06 -1.57
N ALA A 54 20.95 1.04 -2.24
CA ALA A 54 19.99 1.93 -1.61
C ALA A 54 18.76 1.17 -1.09
N TYR A 55 18.24 0.22 -1.86
CA TYR A 55 17.13 -0.64 -1.45
C TYR A 55 17.52 -1.50 -0.23
N ARG A 56 18.66 -2.21 -0.29
CA ARG A 56 19.11 -3.10 0.79
C ARG A 56 19.34 -2.36 2.10
N SER A 57 19.96 -1.18 2.03
CA SER A 57 20.32 -0.40 3.22
C SER A 57 19.16 0.36 3.85
N ARG A 58 18.14 0.75 3.07
CA ARG A 58 17.09 1.66 3.52
C ARG A 58 15.67 1.14 3.34
N MET A 59 15.39 0.36 2.31
CA MET A 59 14.03 -0.10 2.00
C MET A 59 13.73 -1.53 2.40
N TYR A 60 14.76 -2.36 2.63
CA TYR A 60 14.56 -3.78 2.93
C TYR A 60 13.72 -4.00 4.19
N SER A 61 13.84 -3.14 5.20
CA SER A 61 13.01 -3.22 6.41
C SER A 61 11.53 -2.97 6.17
N VAL A 62 11.18 -2.24 5.10
CA VAL A 62 9.79 -1.98 4.68
C VAL A 62 9.31 -3.02 3.67
N TRP A 63 10.17 -3.46 2.74
CA TRP A 63 9.86 -4.43 1.69
C TRP A 63 10.83 -5.63 1.72
N PRO A 64 10.79 -6.51 2.74
CA PRO A 64 11.75 -7.60 2.90
C PRO A 64 11.43 -8.80 1.99
N VAL A 65 11.38 -8.59 0.68
CA VAL A 65 10.84 -9.57 -0.29
C VAL A 65 11.71 -9.82 -1.52
N VAL A 66 12.81 -9.08 -1.67
CA VAL A 66 13.78 -9.28 -2.77
C VAL A 66 15.19 -9.39 -2.22
N ASP A 67 15.87 -10.50 -2.53
CA ASP A 67 17.32 -10.60 -2.42
C ASP A 67 17.98 -9.86 -3.60
N ALA A 68 18.43 -8.64 -3.33
CA ALA A 68 19.04 -7.78 -4.34
C ALA A 68 20.40 -8.29 -4.85
N ASN A 69 21.14 -9.06 -4.04
CA ASN A 69 22.42 -9.63 -4.48
C ASN A 69 22.17 -10.75 -5.49
N SER A 70 21.32 -11.71 -5.14
CA SER A 70 20.94 -12.80 -6.04
C SER A 70 20.30 -12.28 -7.33
N LEU A 71 19.50 -11.20 -7.24
CA LEU A 71 18.93 -10.56 -8.42
C LEU A 71 20.01 -9.92 -9.31
N LEU A 72 21.00 -9.23 -8.73
CA LEU A 72 22.09 -8.63 -9.50
C LEU A 72 22.96 -9.68 -10.18
N GLU A 73 23.30 -10.77 -9.47
CA GLU A 73 24.07 -11.89 -10.01
C GLU A 73 23.38 -12.51 -11.24
N ARG A 74 22.06 -12.75 -11.18
CA ARG A 74 21.27 -13.23 -12.33
C ARG A 74 21.35 -12.30 -13.55
N LEU A 75 21.35 -10.99 -13.33
CA LEU A 75 21.47 -10.00 -14.40
C LEU A 75 22.86 -10.03 -15.02
N GLU A 76 23.91 -10.06 -14.20
CA GLU A 76 25.30 -10.13 -14.66
C GLU A 76 25.58 -11.42 -15.42
N GLU A 77 25.06 -12.56 -14.95
CA GLU A 77 25.16 -13.84 -15.65
C GLU A 77 24.45 -13.79 -17.00
N SER A 78 23.24 -13.25 -17.06
CA SER A 78 22.51 -13.09 -18.32
C SER A 78 23.28 -12.23 -19.32
N GLU A 79 23.85 -11.12 -18.86
CA GLU A 79 24.65 -10.20 -19.66
C GLU A 79 25.91 -10.88 -20.21
N LYS A 80 26.65 -11.64 -19.37
CA LYS A 80 27.85 -12.40 -19.78
C LYS A 80 27.54 -13.42 -20.87
N HIS A 81 26.38 -14.07 -20.81
CA HIS A 81 25.97 -15.09 -21.79
C HIS A 81 25.28 -14.49 -23.04
N GLY A 82 25.10 -13.17 -23.11
CA GLY A 82 24.38 -12.51 -24.20
C GLY A 82 22.90 -12.87 -24.28
N CYS A 83 22.34 -13.39 -23.20
CA CYS A 83 20.92 -13.71 -23.08
C CYS A 83 20.21 -12.69 -22.18
N LEU A 84 18.90 -12.83 -22.00
CA LEU A 84 18.14 -11.98 -21.09
C LEU A 84 17.23 -12.85 -20.24
N ASP A 85 17.52 -12.93 -18.95
CA ASP A 85 16.52 -13.28 -17.96
C ASP A 85 15.49 -12.15 -17.89
N ARG A 86 14.36 -12.35 -18.58
CA ARG A 86 13.33 -11.32 -18.70
C ARG A 86 12.69 -11.01 -17.36
N GLU A 87 12.41 -12.03 -16.56
CA GLU A 87 11.72 -11.85 -15.27
C GLU A 87 12.61 -11.12 -14.27
N ALA A 88 13.90 -11.49 -14.18
CA ALA A 88 14.86 -10.77 -13.35
C ALA A 88 14.98 -9.30 -13.78
N TYR A 89 15.10 -9.03 -15.08
CA TYR A 89 15.24 -7.66 -15.59
C TYR A 89 13.99 -6.80 -15.36
N ILE A 90 12.80 -7.37 -15.53
CA ILE A 90 11.53 -6.68 -15.26
C ILE A 90 11.41 -6.38 -13.76
N LEU A 91 11.72 -7.36 -12.90
CA LEU A 91 11.70 -7.16 -11.46
C LEU A 91 12.70 -6.08 -11.04
N ALA A 92 13.92 -6.12 -11.59
CA ALA A 92 14.97 -5.14 -11.31
C ALA A 92 14.57 -3.72 -11.67
N THR A 93 13.93 -3.53 -12.84
CA THR A 93 13.45 -2.22 -13.30
C THR A 93 12.26 -1.73 -12.46
N ALA A 94 11.31 -2.61 -12.11
CA ALA A 94 10.20 -2.26 -11.22
C ALA A 94 10.67 -1.88 -9.80
N LEU A 95 11.54 -2.69 -9.20
CA LEU A 95 12.15 -2.44 -7.89
C LEU A 95 12.92 -1.11 -7.89
N SER A 96 13.65 -0.83 -8.98
CA SER A 96 14.40 0.41 -9.13
C SER A 96 13.48 1.61 -9.22
N ALA A 97 12.42 1.55 -10.02
CA ALA A 97 11.43 2.63 -10.12
C ALA A 97 10.81 2.95 -8.75
N ALA A 98 10.40 1.92 -8.00
CA ALA A 98 9.84 2.07 -6.66
C ALA A 98 10.85 2.66 -5.68
N THR A 99 12.07 2.11 -5.62
CA THR A 99 13.13 2.55 -4.69
C THR A 99 13.56 3.99 -4.98
N MET A 100 13.79 4.33 -6.24
CA MET A 100 14.17 5.69 -6.65
C MET A 100 13.10 6.71 -6.28
N THR A 101 11.82 6.38 -6.50
CA THR A 101 10.71 7.28 -6.17
C THR A 101 10.52 7.43 -4.67
N GLN A 102 10.59 6.33 -3.91
CA GLN A 102 10.41 6.33 -2.46
C GLN A 102 11.50 7.12 -1.74
N LEU A 103 12.75 6.93 -2.15
CA LEU A 103 13.91 7.58 -1.54
C LEU A 103 14.28 8.92 -2.19
N ASN A 104 13.55 9.35 -3.24
CA ASN A 104 13.89 10.50 -4.08
C ASN A 104 15.36 10.48 -4.57
N LEU A 105 15.80 9.34 -5.11
CA LEU A 105 17.16 9.20 -5.63
C LEU A 105 17.36 10.06 -6.88
N ALA A 106 18.55 10.64 -7.01
CA ALA A 106 18.91 11.38 -8.21
C ALA A 106 18.95 10.46 -9.45
N PRO A 107 18.61 10.99 -10.64
CA PRO A 107 18.77 10.24 -11.89
C PRO A 107 20.21 9.78 -12.09
N LEU A 108 20.37 8.57 -12.62
CA LEU A 108 21.68 8.03 -13.01
C LEU A 108 21.99 8.41 -14.44
N ARG A 109 23.27 8.67 -14.73
CA ARG A 109 23.72 8.87 -16.11
C ARG A 109 24.28 7.58 -16.67
N HIS A 110 23.62 7.05 -17.69
CA HIS A 110 24.11 5.90 -18.45
C HIS A 110 24.25 6.26 -19.92
N ALA A 111 25.51 6.36 -20.39
CA ALA A 111 25.83 6.90 -21.72
C ALA A 111 25.18 8.29 -21.94
N ALA A 112 24.24 8.40 -22.87
CA ALA A 112 23.49 9.64 -23.17
C ALA A 112 22.08 9.66 -22.57
N LEU A 113 21.72 8.67 -21.74
CA LEU A 113 20.41 8.54 -21.12
C LEU A 113 20.48 8.99 -19.65
N ASP A 114 19.59 9.91 -19.27
CA ASP A 114 19.27 10.16 -17.87
C ASP A 114 18.24 9.10 -17.44
N VAL A 115 18.66 8.20 -16.55
CA VAL A 115 17.88 7.08 -16.03
C VAL A 115 17.28 7.51 -14.70
N ASP A 116 16.03 7.94 -14.72
CA ASP A 116 15.22 8.25 -13.54
C ASP A 116 14.20 7.15 -13.24
N SER A 117 13.35 7.37 -12.23
CA SER A 117 12.33 6.39 -11.85
C SER A 117 11.25 6.19 -12.92
N THR A 118 10.94 7.22 -13.71
CA THR A 118 9.98 7.13 -14.81
C THR A 118 10.55 6.29 -15.95
N PHE A 119 11.81 6.50 -16.33
CA PHE A 119 12.49 5.64 -17.30
C PHE A 119 12.48 4.17 -16.86
N MET A 120 12.83 3.88 -15.59
CA MET A 120 12.82 2.52 -15.05
C MET A 120 11.44 1.87 -15.15
N GLN A 121 10.37 2.63 -14.86
CA GLN A 121 9.00 2.13 -14.96
C GLN A 121 8.56 1.89 -16.41
N GLU A 122 8.89 2.79 -17.33
CA GLU A 122 8.59 2.63 -18.75
C GLU A 122 9.33 1.41 -19.34
N GLU A 123 10.59 1.22 -18.96
CA GLU A 123 11.41 0.08 -19.37
C GLU A 123 10.85 -1.25 -18.84
N CYS A 124 10.41 -1.27 -17.58
CA CYS A 124 9.70 -2.40 -16.99
C CYS A 124 8.48 -2.78 -17.84
N HIS A 125 7.62 -1.80 -18.20
CA HIS A 125 6.46 -2.07 -19.06
C HIS A 125 6.85 -2.54 -20.45
N ARG A 126 7.86 -1.92 -21.05
CA ARG A 126 8.30 -2.26 -22.39
C ARG A 126 8.68 -3.73 -22.48
N ILE A 127 9.44 -4.26 -21.53
CA ILE A 127 9.82 -5.69 -21.52
C ILE A 127 8.66 -6.57 -21.07
N ARG A 128 7.90 -6.18 -20.04
CA ARG A 128 6.76 -6.96 -19.53
C ARG A 128 5.68 -7.20 -20.59
N ASN A 129 5.48 -6.25 -21.50
CA ASN A 129 4.52 -6.36 -22.60
C ASN A 129 5.02 -7.20 -23.80
N THR A 130 6.24 -7.75 -23.76
CA THR A 130 6.78 -8.60 -24.83
C THR A 130 6.39 -10.08 -24.71
N PHE A 131 5.74 -10.47 -23.61
CA PHE A 131 5.29 -11.84 -23.37
C PHE A 131 4.00 -11.86 -22.55
N ASN A 132 3.33 -13.02 -22.54
CA ASN A 132 2.06 -13.19 -21.84
C ASN A 132 2.27 -13.60 -20.38
N TYR A 133 2.73 -12.66 -19.55
CA TYR A 133 2.98 -12.90 -18.12
C TYR A 133 1.73 -13.30 -17.32
N ARG A 134 0.52 -13.04 -17.84
CA ARG A 134 -0.74 -13.35 -17.16
C ARG A 134 -1.09 -14.83 -17.20
N ASP A 135 -0.65 -15.54 -18.24
CA ASP A 135 -0.86 -16.98 -18.38
C ASP A 135 0.24 -17.80 -17.70
N CYS A 136 1.34 -17.16 -17.29
CA CYS A 136 2.48 -17.77 -16.60
C CYS A 136 2.81 -16.97 -15.32
N PRO A 137 1.96 -17.03 -14.28
CA PRO A 137 2.21 -16.31 -13.04
C PRO A 137 3.46 -16.84 -12.32
N SER A 138 4.29 -15.91 -11.85
CA SER A 138 5.56 -16.17 -11.13
C SER A 138 5.69 -15.24 -9.92
N ILE A 139 6.62 -15.56 -9.02
CA ILE A 139 6.95 -14.72 -7.87
C ILE A 139 7.48 -13.36 -8.36
N GLU A 140 8.37 -13.36 -9.35
CA GLU A 140 8.88 -12.15 -9.99
C GLU A 140 7.76 -11.31 -10.61
N GLY A 141 6.76 -11.93 -11.24
CA GLY A 141 5.60 -11.24 -11.79
C GLY A 141 4.70 -10.60 -10.72
N ILE A 142 4.54 -11.26 -9.57
CA ILE A 142 3.82 -10.71 -8.40
C ILE A 142 4.57 -9.51 -7.84
N LEU A 143 5.87 -9.66 -7.57
CA LEU A 143 6.73 -8.61 -7.05
C LEU A 143 6.81 -7.42 -8.00
N THR A 144 6.91 -7.66 -9.30
CA THR A 144 6.86 -6.61 -10.33
C THR A 144 5.56 -5.80 -10.20
N SER A 145 4.42 -6.46 -10.04
CA SER A 145 3.13 -5.78 -9.88
C SER A 145 3.09 -4.99 -8.57
N PHE A 146 3.61 -5.55 -7.48
CA PHE A 146 3.71 -4.85 -6.19
C PHE A 146 4.58 -3.58 -6.28
N PHE A 147 5.78 -3.66 -6.88
CA PHE A 147 6.65 -2.48 -6.98
C PHE A 147 6.10 -1.42 -7.96
N LEU A 148 5.39 -1.82 -9.01
CA LEU A 148 4.65 -0.86 -9.85
C LEU A 148 3.50 -0.19 -9.08
N HIS A 149 2.83 -0.90 -8.18
CA HIS A 149 1.87 -0.29 -7.27
C HIS A 149 2.53 0.79 -6.42
N VAL A 150 3.67 0.48 -5.78
CA VAL A 150 4.42 1.42 -4.94
C VAL A 150 4.82 2.67 -5.74
N TYR A 151 5.39 2.49 -6.94
CA TYR A 151 5.74 3.60 -7.83
C TYR A 151 4.54 4.51 -8.12
N HIS A 152 3.42 3.94 -8.57
CA HIS A 152 2.24 4.72 -8.93
C HIS A 152 1.58 5.37 -7.70
N ALA A 153 1.60 4.72 -6.54
CA ALA A 153 1.10 5.31 -5.29
C ALA A 153 1.89 6.57 -4.91
N LYS A 154 3.23 6.56 -5.07
CA LYS A 154 4.07 7.74 -4.82
C LYS A 154 3.97 8.82 -5.90
N ALA A 155 3.72 8.44 -7.14
CA ALA A 155 3.47 9.38 -8.23
C ALA A 155 2.02 9.95 -8.24
N ASP A 156 1.25 9.76 -7.17
CA ASP A 156 -0.17 10.17 -7.03
C ASP A 156 -1.12 9.60 -8.11
N ASN A 157 -0.71 8.50 -8.73
CA ASN A 157 -1.49 7.77 -9.73
C ASN A 157 -2.35 6.69 -9.07
N ARG A 158 -3.24 7.10 -8.15
CA ARG A 158 -3.98 6.20 -7.25
C ARG A 158 -4.69 5.05 -7.95
N ASN A 159 -5.34 5.31 -9.08
CA ASN A 159 -6.07 4.26 -9.83
C ASN A 159 -5.12 3.21 -10.41
N ALA A 160 -4.01 3.65 -11.02
CA ALA A 160 -3.01 2.74 -11.56
C ALA A 160 -2.36 1.93 -10.43
N GLY A 161 -2.00 2.59 -9.33
CA GLY A 161 -1.47 1.93 -8.13
C GLY A 161 -2.40 0.85 -7.61
N MET A 162 -3.70 1.14 -7.46
CA MET A 162 -4.68 0.16 -7.01
C MET A 162 -4.82 -1.03 -7.98
N MET A 163 -4.83 -0.79 -9.30
CA MET A 163 -4.92 -1.86 -10.29
C MET A 163 -3.72 -2.82 -10.20
N PHE A 164 -2.50 -2.30 -10.01
CA PHE A 164 -1.31 -3.12 -9.85
C PHE A 164 -1.31 -3.91 -8.54
N LEU A 165 -1.81 -3.34 -7.44
CA LEU A 165 -1.96 -4.06 -6.18
C LEU A 165 -2.93 -5.23 -6.31
N GLN A 166 -4.08 -4.99 -6.94
CA GLN A 166 -5.08 -6.02 -7.20
C GLN A 166 -4.54 -7.11 -8.14
N GLU A 167 -3.74 -6.74 -9.14
CA GLU A 167 -3.04 -7.69 -10.02
C GLU A 167 -2.07 -8.57 -9.21
N ALA A 168 -1.23 -7.97 -8.37
CA ALA A 168 -0.28 -8.69 -7.52
C ALA A 168 -0.98 -9.73 -6.63
N ILE A 169 -2.08 -9.33 -5.98
CA ILE A 169 -2.88 -10.21 -5.11
C ILE A 169 -3.54 -11.33 -5.91
N SER A 170 -4.06 -11.02 -7.10
CA SER A 170 -4.69 -12.01 -7.98
C SER A 170 -3.66 -13.06 -8.43
N LEU A 171 -2.47 -12.63 -8.84
CA LEU A 171 -1.37 -13.53 -9.22
C LEU A 171 -0.90 -14.37 -8.04
N ALA A 172 -0.76 -13.77 -6.85
CA ALA A 172 -0.38 -14.49 -5.62
C ALA A 172 -1.39 -15.58 -5.25
N ARG A 173 -2.69 -15.30 -5.41
CA ARG A 173 -3.76 -16.29 -5.20
C ARG A 173 -3.75 -17.40 -6.26
N LEU A 174 -3.42 -17.07 -7.52
CA LEU A 174 -3.34 -18.06 -8.60
C LEU A 174 -2.27 -19.13 -8.34
N ILE A 175 -1.13 -18.74 -7.76
CA ILE A 175 -0.06 -19.68 -7.38
C ILE A 175 -0.16 -20.14 -5.90
N GLN A 176 -1.30 -19.88 -5.25
CA GLN A 176 -1.64 -20.36 -3.91
C GLN A 176 -0.71 -19.87 -2.78
N LEU A 177 -0.14 -18.66 -2.88
CA LEU A 177 0.64 -18.07 -1.79
C LEU A 177 -0.21 -17.77 -0.54
N ASN A 178 -1.53 -17.80 -0.67
CA ASN A 178 -2.48 -17.53 0.42
C ASN A 178 -2.83 -18.77 1.26
N VAL A 179 -2.31 -19.96 0.92
CA VAL A 179 -2.67 -21.21 1.58
C VAL A 179 -1.68 -21.53 2.69
N VAL A 180 -2.20 -21.80 3.90
CA VAL A 180 -1.41 -22.29 5.03
C VAL A 180 -1.25 -23.80 4.89
N ILE A 181 -0.03 -24.28 4.64
CA ILE A 181 0.26 -25.73 4.68
C ILE A 181 0.36 -26.14 6.16
N PRO A 182 -0.43 -27.11 6.65
CA PRO A 182 -0.34 -27.57 8.02
C PRO A 182 1.04 -28.16 8.35
N GLU A 183 1.58 -27.80 9.51
CA GLU A 183 2.82 -28.39 10.03
C GLU A 183 2.67 -29.92 10.13
N GLY A 184 3.58 -30.67 9.49
CA GLY A 184 3.60 -32.14 9.52
C GLY A 184 3.08 -32.84 8.26
N VAL A 185 2.58 -32.11 7.26
CA VAL A 185 2.38 -32.67 5.91
C VAL A 185 3.70 -32.54 5.17
N THR A 186 4.47 -33.63 5.05
CA THR A 186 5.53 -33.73 4.06
C THR A 186 4.87 -33.67 2.70
N PRO A 187 5.08 -32.62 1.90
CA PRO A 187 4.53 -32.63 0.58
C PRO A 187 5.19 -33.77 -0.21
N ASP A 188 4.39 -34.65 -0.79
CA ASP A 188 4.86 -35.75 -1.65
C ASP A 188 5.62 -35.25 -2.89
N ASN A 189 5.67 -33.92 -3.11
CA ASN A 189 6.34 -33.24 -4.21
C ASN A 189 7.36 -32.23 -3.67
N GLU A 190 8.62 -32.31 -4.13
CA GLU A 190 9.68 -31.31 -3.87
C GLU A 190 9.28 -29.87 -4.26
N ASP A 191 8.25 -29.69 -5.11
CA ASP A 191 7.75 -28.37 -5.52
C ASP A 191 6.91 -27.64 -4.45
N ILE A 192 6.30 -28.37 -3.50
CA ILE A 192 5.48 -27.76 -2.42
C ILE A 192 6.34 -27.46 -1.18
N SER A 193 7.50 -28.11 -1.03
CA SER A 193 8.47 -27.75 0.03
C SER A 193 9.16 -26.40 -0.24
N ARG A 194 9.06 -25.88 -1.47
CA ARG A 194 9.50 -24.55 -1.90
C ARG A 194 8.54 -23.41 -1.56
N GLN A 195 7.56 -23.62 -0.68
CA GLN A 195 6.83 -22.53 -0.03
C GLN A 195 7.77 -21.84 0.98
N SER A 196 8.79 -21.15 0.44
CA SER A 196 9.86 -20.46 1.16
C SER A 196 9.24 -19.44 2.13
N TYR A 197 9.92 -19.17 3.24
CA TYR A 197 9.58 -18.08 4.16
C TYR A 197 9.28 -16.77 3.41
N ASP A 198 10.06 -16.49 2.36
CA ASP A 198 9.91 -15.34 1.46
C ASP A 198 8.49 -15.20 0.87
N THR A 199 7.81 -16.33 0.60
CA THR A 199 6.46 -16.33 0.02
C THR A 199 5.37 -15.93 1.02
N LYS A 200 5.53 -16.28 2.31
CA LYS A 200 4.62 -15.85 3.38
C LYS A 200 4.73 -14.34 3.58
N ILE A 201 5.96 -13.84 3.61
CA ILE A 201 6.27 -12.41 3.78
C ILE A 201 5.73 -11.59 2.63
N LEU A 202 5.90 -12.06 1.40
CA LEU A 202 5.29 -11.44 0.23
C LEU A 202 3.76 -11.34 0.38
N TYR A 203 3.09 -12.43 0.76
CA TYR A 203 1.63 -12.40 0.90
C TYR A 203 1.15 -11.51 2.06
N LEU A 204 1.86 -11.52 3.20
CA LEU A 204 1.63 -10.61 4.32
C LEU A 204 1.77 -9.14 3.91
N LEU A 205 2.81 -8.80 3.15
CA LEU A 205 3.05 -7.46 2.65
C LEU A 205 1.92 -6.99 1.73
N LEU A 206 1.46 -7.86 0.82
CA LEU A 206 0.31 -7.60 -0.04
C LEU A 206 -0.98 -7.42 0.78
N TRP A 207 -1.17 -8.23 1.82
CA TRP A 207 -2.34 -8.18 2.69
C TRP A 207 -2.42 -6.86 3.47
N VAL A 208 -1.31 -6.40 4.05
CA VAL A 208 -1.24 -5.10 4.74
C VAL A 208 -1.49 -3.95 3.75
N SER A 209 -1.02 -4.09 2.51
CA SER A 209 -1.16 -3.05 1.48
C SER A 209 -2.61 -2.86 0.99
N ILE A 210 -3.45 -3.90 1.02
CA ILE A 210 -4.86 -3.83 0.59
C ILE A 210 -5.83 -3.60 1.74
N TRP A 211 -5.56 -4.21 2.89
CA TRP A 211 -6.38 -4.16 4.10
C TRP A 211 -7.89 -4.40 3.90
N GLU A 212 -8.27 -5.54 3.31
CA GLU A 212 -9.68 -5.88 3.09
C GLU A 212 -10.28 -6.83 4.14
N THR A 213 -9.46 -7.59 4.86
CA THR A 213 -9.92 -8.62 5.82
C THR A 213 -9.27 -8.44 7.19
N ALA A 214 -9.90 -8.97 8.25
CA ALA A 214 -9.39 -8.90 9.62
C ALA A 214 -8.56 -10.14 10.02
N GLN A 215 -8.54 -11.18 9.19
CA GLN A 215 -7.80 -12.42 9.47
C GLN A 215 -6.39 -12.32 8.90
N ILE A 216 -5.40 -12.30 9.79
CA ILE A 216 -3.99 -12.30 9.42
C ILE A 216 -3.65 -13.66 8.78
N PRO A 217 -3.08 -13.68 7.57
CA PRO A 217 -2.51 -14.88 7.01
C PRO A 217 -1.32 -15.36 7.87
N PHE A 218 -1.27 -16.64 8.26
CA PHE A 218 -0.11 -17.28 8.89
C PHE A 218 0.20 -16.96 10.37
N GLY A 219 -0.79 -16.56 11.18
CA GLY A 219 -0.60 -16.36 12.62
C GLY A 219 -0.29 -17.68 13.35
N GLY A 220 0.99 -18.06 13.50
CA GLY A 220 1.36 -19.20 14.34
C GLY A 220 2.76 -19.81 14.21
N SER A 221 3.56 -19.54 13.16
CA SER A 221 4.90 -20.16 13.09
C SER A 221 5.90 -19.49 14.04
N LYS A 222 6.77 -20.30 14.66
CA LYS A 222 7.69 -19.86 15.72
C LYS A 222 9.09 -19.45 15.24
N ASP A 223 9.36 -19.52 13.94
CA ASP A 223 10.68 -19.29 13.36
C ASP A 223 10.63 -18.10 12.38
N PHE A 224 10.41 -16.89 12.88
CA PHE A 224 10.45 -15.67 12.07
C PHE A 224 11.76 -14.91 12.32
N ASN A 225 12.33 -14.29 11.28
CA ASN A 225 13.44 -13.36 11.43
C ASN A 225 12.94 -11.97 11.90
N SER A 226 13.85 -11.07 12.31
CA SER A 226 13.48 -9.77 12.89
C SER A 226 12.63 -8.89 11.95
N TYR A 227 12.85 -8.95 10.63
CA TYR A 227 12.05 -8.18 9.67
C TYR A 227 10.64 -8.74 9.51
N GLU A 228 10.49 -10.05 9.60
CA GLU A 228 9.21 -10.76 9.48
C GLU A 228 8.32 -10.50 10.68
N GLU A 229 8.91 -10.51 11.88
CA GLU A 229 8.20 -10.18 13.12
C GLU A 229 7.66 -8.75 13.09
N GLY A 230 8.43 -7.77 12.58
CA GLY A 230 7.95 -6.40 12.41
C GLY A 230 6.74 -6.28 11.47
N LEU A 231 6.75 -7.00 10.34
CA LEU A 231 5.61 -7.04 9.41
C LEU A 231 4.39 -7.75 10.02
N ILE A 232 4.59 -8.77 10.84
CA ILE A 232 3.51 -9.47 11.55
C ILE A 232 2.90 -8.57 12.62
N GLU A 233 3.70 -7.80 13.36
CA GLU A 233 3.17 -6.81 14.31
C GLU A 233 2.34 -5.74 13.58
N LEU A 234 2.83 -5.26 12.44
CA LEU A 234 2.06 -4.34 11.59
C LEU A 234 0.76 -5.00 11.12
N ALA A 235 0.80 -6.23 10.60
CA ALA A 235 -0.40 -6.96 10.21
C ALA A 235 -1.36 -7.18 11.40
N THR A 236 -0.85 -7.38 12.61
CA THR A 236 -1.63 -7.50 13.84
C THR A 236 -2.35 -6.20 14.18
N LEU A 237 -1.67 -5.07 14.00
CA LEU A 237 -2.27 -3.74 14.16
C LEU A 237 -3.41 -3.51 13.15
N PHE A 238 -3.19 -3.86 11.88
CA PHE A 238 -4.21 -3.79 10.83
C PHE A 238 -5.38 -4.76 11.08
N ALA A 239 -5.14 -5.95 11.62
CA ALA A 239 -6.20 -6.88 12.00
C ALA A 239 -7.01 -6.42 13.21
N ALA A 240 -6.35 -5.76 14.18
CA ALA A 240 -6.99 -5.17 15.36
C ALA A 240 -7.94 -4.02 14.99
N PHE A 241 -7.65 -3.33 13.90
CA PHE A 241 -8.46 -2.25 13.38
C PHE A 241 -9.42 -2.78 12.30
N ASP A 242 -10.69 -3.00 12.70
CA ASP A 242 -11.70 -3.66 11.85
C ASP A 242 -11.80 -2.97 10.46
N PRO A 243 -11.57 -3.70 9.34
CA PRO A 243 -11.71 -3.18 7.98
C PRO A 243 -13.11 -2.62 7.66
N SER A 244 -14.13 -2.99 8.44
CA SER A 244 -15.49 -2.46 8.32
C SER A 244 -15.54 -0.94 8.47
N LEU A 245 -14.61 -0.32 9.21
CA LEU A 245 -14.49 1.13 9.33
C LEU A 245 -13.99 1.81 8.04
N SER A 246 -13.10 1.16 7.29
CA SER A 246 -12.46 1.75 6.10
C SER A 246 -13.36 1.73 4.85
N HIS A 247 -14.29 0.77 4.76
CA HIS A 247 -14.96 0.45 3.49
C HIS A 247 -16.50 0.50 3.50
N ARG A 248 -17.15 0.76 4.63
CA ARG A 248 -18.62 0.82 4.68
C ARG A 248 -19.14 2.12 5.27
N LYS A 249 -20.17 2.68 4.61
CA LYS A 249 -21.18 3.45 5.33
C LYS A 249 -21.81 2.48 6.32
N LEU A 250 -21.36 2.54 7.57
CA LEU A 250 -21.94 1.77 8.66
C LEU A 250 -23.43 2.13 8.71
N ASN A 251 -24.31 1.23 8.25
CA ASN A 251 -25.76 1.35 8.45
C ASN A 251 -26.13 0.78 9.83
N PHE A 252 -25.26 0.97 10.83
CA PHE A 252 -25.47 0.51 12.19
C PHE A 252 -26.27 1.56 12.96
N ASP A 253 -26.98 1.10 13.99
CA ASP A 253 -27.52 2.03 14.98
C ASP A 253 -26.35 2.69 15.74
N LYS A 254 -26.58 3.92 16.24
CA LYS A 254 -25.57 4.72 16.93
C LYS A 254 -24.93 3.99 18.12
N LEU A 255 -25.70 3.13 18.80
CA LEU A 255 -25.22 2.31 19.91
C LEU A 255 -24.28 1.19 19.45
N GLU A 256 -24.60 0.51 18.35
CA GLU A 256 -23.78 -0.55 17.76
C GLU A 256 -22.46 0.01 17.24
N THR A 257 -22.52 1.15 16.53
CA THR A 257 -21.31 1.86 16.10
C THR A 257 -20.44 2.29 17.29
N ARG A 258 -21.06 2.77 18.38
CA ARG A 258 -20.31 3.10 19.60
C ARG A 258 -19.60 1.87 20.16
N GLN A 259 -20.29 0.74 20.31
CA GLN A 259 -19.68 -0.49 20.85
C GLN A 259 -18.55 -1.01 19.96
N LEU A 260 -18.73 -0.97 18.64
CA LEU A 260 -17.70 -1.34 17.67
C LEU A 260 -16.45 -0.45 17.80
N LEU A 261 -16.63 0.87 17.88
CA LEU A 261 -15.50 1.79 18.04
C LEU A 261 -14.78 1.58 19.39
N ILE A 262 -15.50 1.20 20.44
CA ILE A 262 -14.88 0.85 21.74
C ILE A 262 -14.05 -0.43 21.60
N SER A 263 -14.60 -1.48 20.99
CA SER A 263 -13.85 -2.74 20.82
C SER A 263 -12.60 -2.54 19.96
N ILE A 264 -12.68 -1.70 18.92
CA ILE A 264 -11.52 -1.37 18.09
C ILE A 264 -10.50 -0.55 18.88
N HIS A 265 -10.94 0.41 19.69
CA HIS A 265 -10.05 1.17 20.58
C HIS A 265 -9.31 0.26 21.56
N ASP A 266 -10.01 -0.65 22.23
CA ASP A 266 -9.42 -1.59 23.18
C ASP A 266 -8.45 -2.55 22.51
N ASN A 267 -8.80 -3.07 21.32
CA ASN A 267 -7.91 -3.89 20.51
C ASN A 267 -6.63 -3.15 20.13
N LEU A 268 -6.75 -1.90 19.64
CA LEU A 268 -5.61 -1.04 19.33
C LEU A 268 -4.72 -0.79 20.56
N LEU A 269 -5.29 -0.52 21.72
CA LEU A 269 -4.52 -0.34 22.96
C LEU A 269 -3.82 -1.64 23.38
N GLY A 270 -4.51 -2.77 23.23
CA GLY A 270 -3.99 -4.11 23.53
C GLY A 270 -2.87 -4.57 22.60
N THR A 271 -2.71 -3.97 21.42
CA THR A 271 -1.51 -4.20 20.58
C THR A 271 -0.28 -3.60 21.25
N VAL A 272 0.50 -4.45 21.93
CA VAL A 272 1.77 -4.08 22.55
C VAL A 272 2.90 -4.42 21.57
N HIS A 273 3.69 -3.41 21.23
CA HIS A 273 4.94 -3.57 20.49
C HIS A 273 5.99 -4.24 21.38
N ARG A 274 6.62 -5.34 20.94
CA ARG A 274 7.70 -5.97 21.71
C ARG A 274 8.97 -5.12 21.60
N GLN A 275 9.40 -4.55 22.73
CA GLN A 275 10.37 -3.47 22.78
C GLN A 275 11.82 -3.78 22.36
N TYR A 276 12.21 -5.04 22.09
CA TYR A 276 13.62 -5.43 22.19
C TYR A 276 14.33 -6.07 20.98
N ASP A 277 13.71 -6.34 19.81
CA ASP A 277 14.40 -7.10 18.74
C ASP A 277 14.22 -6.60 17.28
N TYR A 278 13.72 -5.38 17.03
CA TYR A 278 13.36 -4.94 15.66
C TYR A 278 14.16 -3.78 15.09
N ASP A 279 14.15 -3.72 13.75
CA ASP A 279 14.63 -2.58 12.96
C ASP A 279 13.87 -1.31 13.34
N SER A 280 14.60 -0.20 13.50
CA SER A 280 14.06 1.07 13.97
C SER A 280 13.03 1.67 13.00
N VAL A 281 13.14 1.38 11.70
CA VAL A 281 12.19 1.81 10.67
C VAL A 281 10.84 1.12 10.86
N GLN A 282 10.84 -0.20 11.08
CA GLN A 282 9.60 -0.97 11.31
C GLN A 282 8.88 -0.53 12.58
N ARG A 283 9.65 -0.24 13.64
CA ARG A 283 9.08 0.34 14.87
C ARG A 283 8.45 1.70 14.61
N ALA A 284 9.11 2.56 13.82
CA ALA A 284 8.57 3.85 13.46
C ALA A 284 7.29 3.70 12.63
N ASP A 285 7.25 2.80 11.65
CA ASP A 285 6.06 2.49 10.84
C ASP A 285 4.88 2.05 11.71
N PHE A 286 5.12 1.08 12.60
CA PHE A 286 4.11 0.59 13.53
C PHE A 286 3.52 1.71 14.38
N LEU A 287 4.38 2.53 15.01
CA LEU A 287 3.93 3.61 15.89
C LEU A 287 3.18 4.69 15.12
N ILE A 288 3.70 5.13 13.97
CA ILE A 288 3.05 6.15 13.13
C ILE A 288 1.69 5.63 12.64
N THR A 289 1.65 4.40 12.14
CA THR A 289 0.42 3.75 11.69
C THR A 289 -0.59 3.60 12.82
N LYS A 290 -0.15 3.24 14.03
CA LYS A 290 -1.03 3.15 15.21
C LYS A 290 -1.66 4.49 15.57
N GLN A 291 -0.86 5.56 15.59
CA GLN A 291 -1.36 6.91 15.85
C GLN A 291 -2.35 7.35 14.76
N TRP A 292 -2.04 7.09 13.49
CA TRP A 292 -2.94 7.37 12.37
C TRP A 292 -4.30 6.66 12.51
N MET A 293 -4.29 5.36 12.83
CA MET A 293 -5.51 4.57 13.09
C MET A 293 -6.32 5.15 14.26
N GLN A 294 -5.67 5.61 15.33
CA GLN A 294 -6.35 6.29 16.44
C GLN A 294 -7.07 7.58 15.97
N VAL A 295 -6.44 8.38 15.08
CA VAL A 295 -7.10 9.56 14.49
C VAL A 295 -8.32 9.16 13.66
N LEU A 296 -8.22 8.11 12.85
CA LEU A 296 -9.34 7.62 12.04
C LEU A 296 -10.54 7.19 12.90
N LEU A 297 -10.26 6.47 14.00
CA LEU A 297 -11.28 6.05 14.97
C LEU A 297 -12.01 7.27 15.57
N TRP A 298 -11.25 8.28 15.97
CA TRP A 298 -11.79 9.53 16.49
C TRP A 298 -12.62 10.29 15.45
N GLN A 299 -12.17 10.35 14.19
CA GLN A 299 -12.91 10.99 13.11
C GLN A 299 -14.26 10.32 12.87
N GLN A 300 -14.31 8.99 12.95
CA GLN A 300 -15.57 8.26 12.85
C GLN A 300 -16.49 8.56 14.04
N ALA A 301 -15.96 8.53 15.28
CA ALA A 301 -16.73 8.90 16.46
C ALA A 301 -17.29 10.34 16.39
N MET A 302 -16.50 11.28 15.87
CA MET A 302 -16.91 12.66 15.64
C MET A 302 -18.04 12.75 14.61
N LYS A 303 -17.89 12.09 13.46
CA LYS A 303 -18.89 12.08 12.39
C LYS A 303 -20.24 11.54 12.86
N ASP A 304 -20.22 10.55 13.76
CA ASP A 304 -21.44 9.95 14.33
C ASP A 304 -21.97 10.70 15.58
N GLY A 305 -21.32 11.79 15.96
CA GLY A 305 -21.70 12.62 17.11
C GLY A 305 -21.63 11.84 18.43
N LEU A 306 -20.60 11.01 18.60
CA LEU A 306 -20.36 10.17 19.77
C LEU A 306 -19.41 10.83 20.79
N LEU A 307 -18.88 12.01 20.48
CA LEU A 307 -17.92 12.71 21.33
C LEU A 307 -18.58 13.36 22.55
N SER A 308 -17.84 13.35 23.67
CA SER A 308 -18.21 14.05 24.89
C SER A 308 -16.96 14.49 25.65
N SER A 309 -16.96 15.70 26.19
CA SER A 309 -15.88 16.18 27.07
C SER A 309 -15.75 15.37 28.36
N ASN A 310 -16.81 14.68 28.77
CA ASN A 310 -16.88 13.85 29.98
C ASN A 310 -16.91 12.35 29.66
N SER A 311 -16.43 11.95 28.47
CA SER A 311 -16.33 10.54 28.12
C SER A 311 -15.24 9.86 28.95
N ASP A 312 -15.54 8.68 29.51
CA ASP A 312 -14.54 7.84 30.20
C ASP A 312 -13.51 7.24 29.23
N ILE A 313 -13.85 7.20 27.94
CA ILE A 313 -13.00 6.67 26.87
C ILE A 313 -12.33 7.84 26.16
N GLU A 314 -11.00 7.87 26.19
CA GLU A 314 -10.21 9.00 25.73
C GLU A 314 -10.46 9.29 24.23
N SER A 315 -10.57 8.23 23.40
CA SER A 315 -10.83 8.33 21.96
C SER A 315 -12.17 8.94 21.57
N PHE A 316 -13.06 9.14 22.54
CA PHE A 316 -14.36 9.80 22.37
C PHE A 316 -14.37 11.20 22.99
N THR A 317 -13.22 11.75 23.36
CA THR A 317 -13.09 13.13 23.84
C THR A 317 -12.72 14.09 22.70
N PHE A 318 -13.04 15.37 22.86
CA PHE A 318 -12.63 16.41 21.90
C PHE A 318 -11.11 16.69 21.94
N LEU A 319 -10.42 16.32 23.03
CA LEU A 319 -8.99 16.57 23.21
C LEU A 319 -8.10 15.43 22.72
N PHE A 320 -8.67 14.28 22.36
CA PHE A 320 -7.93 13.11 21.93
C PHE A 320 -6.92 13.36 20.79
N PRO A 321 -7.24 14.13 19.73
CA PRO A 321 -6.25 14.43 18.70
C PRO A 321 -5.00 15.13 19.26
N SER A 322 -5.15 15.93 20.32
CA SER A 322 -3.99 16.58 20.96
C SER A 322 -3.12 15.59 21.71
N GLN A 323 -3.69 14.53 22.29
CA GLN A 323 -2.93 13.43 22.88
C GLN A 323 -2.18 12.64 21.80
N VAL A 324 -2.89 12.20 20.77
CA VAL A 324 -2.31 11.47 19.62
C VAL A 324 -1.17 12.26 18.97
N ALA A 325 -1.31 13.58 18.84
CA ALA A 325 -0.25 14.45 18.33
C ALA A 325 0.99 14.47 19.23
N ARG A 326 0.82 14.50 20.56
CA ARG A 326 1.95 14.44 21.51
C ARG A 326 2.67 13.11 21.45
N ASP A 327 1.91 12.01 21.37
CA ASP A 327 2.47 10.66 21.32
C ASP A 327 3.22 10.44 20.00
N LEU A 328 2.64 10.87 18.87
CA LEU A 328 3.32 10.85 17.58
C LEU A 328 4.64 11.63 17.61
N LEU A 329 4.64 12.86 18.15
CA LEU A 329 5.85 13.66 18.27
C LEU A 329 6.89 13.00 19.18
N ALA A 330 6.47 12.40 20.29
CA ALA A 330 7.36 11.68 21.20
C ALA A 330 7.98 10.43 20.54
N SER A 331 7.22 9.73 19.71
CA SER A 331 7.70 8.59 18.90
C SER A 331 8.69 9.04 17.83
N ILE A 332 8.34 10.06 17.04
CA ILE A 332 9.19 10.58 15.95
C ILE A 332 10.47 11.21 16.49
N ALA A 333 10.43 11.90 17.64
CA ALA A 333 11.60 12.53 18.24
C ALA A 333 12.72 11.53 18.64
N ARG A 334 12.41 10.23 18.69
CA ARG A 334 13.35 9.16 19.01
C ARG A 334 13.90 8.45 17.75
N VAL A 335 13.48 8.87 16.56
CA VAL A 335 13.83 8.26 15.28
C VAL A 335 14.58 9.29 14.44
N SER A 336 15.67 8.86 13.79
CA SER A 336 16.45 9.73 12.91
C SER A 336 15.72 10.00 11.59
N ASN A 337 16.09 11.09 10.90
CA ASN A 337 15.51 11.40 9.59
C ASN A 337 15.76 10.30 8.56
N ASP A 338 16.91 9.62 8.64
CA ASP A 338 17.28 8.55 7.71
C ASP A 338 16.41 7.30 7.89
N GLU A 339 15.96 7.04 9.12
CA GLU A 339 15.02 5.94 9.44
C GLU A 339 13.57 6.26 9.09
N LEU A 340 13.21 7.54 8.97
CA LEU A 340 11.87 7.97 8.53
C LEU A 340 11.75 8.06 7.02
N LEU A 341 12.87 8.21 6.31
CA LEU A 341 12.90 8.32 4.85
C LEU A 341 12.19 7.15 4.14
N PRO A 342 12.39 5.87 4.54
CA PRO A 342 11.77 4.72 3.88
C PRO A 342 10.27 4.65 4.02
N LEU A 343 9.70 5.20 5.10
CA LEU A 343 8.24 5.25 5.33
C LEU A 343 7.55 6.24 4.38
N GLY A 344 8.33 7.18 3.86
CA GLY A 344 7.85 8.26 3.00
C GLY A 344 7.17 9.37 3.79
N ARG A 345 7.15 10.57 3.20
CA ARG A 345 6.61 11.76 3.87
C ARG A 345 5.08 11.75 4.00
N ASP A 346 4.39 10.94 3.20
CA ASP A 346 2.94 10.97 3.10
C ASP A 346 2.25 10.46 4.37
N GLN A 347 2.66 9.35 4.98
CA GLN A 347 2.04 8.85 6.23
C GLN A 347 2.14 9.88 7.37
N ILE A 348 3.32 10.48 7.55
CA ILE A 348 3.54 11.51 8.58
C ILE A 348 2.76 12.78 8.24
N ARG A 349 2.78 13.22 6.98
CA ARG A 349 2.03 14.38 6.51
C ARG A 349 0.54 14.16 6.66
N ASP A 350 0.01 13.00 6.31
CA ASP A 350 -1.41 12.69 6.39
C ASP A 350 -1.85 12.64 7.84
N THR A 351 -1.09 12.00 8.72
CA THR A 351 -1.35 12.02 10.17
C THR A 351 -1.31 13.45 10.72
N ALA A 352 -0.28 14.23 10.37
CA ALA A 352 -0.17 15.63 10.78
C ALA A 352 -1.29 16.52 10.21
N CYS A 353 -1.68 16.32 8.94
CA CYS A 353 -2.78 17.03 8.29
C CYS A 353 -4.11 16.70 8.95
N LEU A 354 -4.38 15.42 9.28
CA LEU A 354 -5.57 15.01 10.01
C LEU A 354 -5.58 15.57 11.44
N LEU A 355 -4.44 15.90 12.02
CA LEU A 355 -4.35 16.57 13.33
C LEU A 355 -4.50 18.10 13.23
N VAL A 356 -3.97 18.73 12.17
CA VAL A 356 -3.98 20.19 11.96
C VAL A 356 -5.30 20.69 11.38
N ASN A 357 -5.89 19.99 10.41
CA ASN A 357 -7.15 20.40 9.79
C ASN A 357 -8.32 20.44 10.80
N TYR A 358 -8.21 19.73 11.92
CA TYR A 358 -9.20 19.74 13.00
C TYR A 358 -8.80 20.59 14.21
N LYS A 359 -7.61 21.22 14.22
CA LYS A 359 -7.32 22.35 15.12
C LYS A 359 -8.08 23.62 14.71
N LEU A 360 -8.39 23.81 13.43
CA LEU A 360 -9.05 25.02 12.93
C LEU A 360 -10.54 25.18 13.32
N PRO A 361 -11.36 24.12 13.49
CA PRO A 361 -12.72 24.29 13.99
C PRO A 361 -12.83 24.34 15.53
N ILE A 362 -11.83 23.83 16.25
CA ILE A 362 -11.88 23.67 17.72
C ILE A 362 -11.12 24.81 18.44
N ILE A 363 -10.21 25.51 17.75
CA ILE A 363 -9.41 26.63 18.30
C ILE A 363 -9.77 27.97 17.61
N THR A 364 -11.05 28.21 17.34
CA THR A 364 -11.57 29.59 17.39
C THR A 364 -12.29 29.75 18.71
N PRO A 365 -11.70 30.42 19.72
CA PRO A 365 -12.50 31.06 20.74
C PRO A 365 -13.42 32.03 20.00
N CYS A 366 -14.70 32.03 20.35
CA CYS A 366 -15.63 33.07 19.93
C CYS A 366 -15.08 34.42 20.43
N ALA A 367 -14.27 35.09 19.62
CA ALA A 367 -13.79 36.44 19.86
C ALA A 367 -14.87 37.39 19.32
N GLY A 368 -15.88 37.64 20.14
CA GLY A 368 -16.99 38.51 19.76
C GLY A 368 -18.05 38.64 20.84
N CYS A 369 -17.78 39.54 21.79
CA CYS A 369 -18.74 40.17 22.71
C CYS A 369 -19.20 39.39 23.94
N GLN A 370 -18.45 39.57 25.03
CA GLN A 370 -19.06 39.73 26.35
C GLN A 370 -18.67 41.09 26.97
N SER A 371 -19.70 41.72 27.55
CA SER A 371 -19.70 42.84 28.48
C SER A 371 -19.85 44.26 27.88
N PHE A 372 -21.08 44.77 27.95
CA PHE A 372 -21.31 46.02 28.70
C PHE A 372 -22.69 45.99 29.38
N ARG A 373 -22.69 46.42 30.64
CA ARG A 373 -23.81 46.51 31.59
C ARG A 373 -24.81 47.62 31.26
N ASP A 374 -26.00 47.45 31.81
CA ASP A 374 -26.97 48.47 32.29
C ASP A 374 -27.47 49.56 31.31
N HIS A 375 -28.75 49.49 30.92
CA HIS A 375 -29.79 50.45 31.37
C HIS A 375 -31.12 50.36 30.58
N LYS A 376 -32.21 50.36 31.36
CA LYS A 376 -33.51 51.02 31.17
C LYS A 376 -34.64 50.34 30.36
N CYS A 377 -35.74 50.21 31.12
CA CYS A 377 -37.13 50.12 30.72
C CYS A 377 -37.61 51.26 29.80
N ALA A 378 -38.78 51.00 29.20
CA ALA A 378 -39.80 51.90 28.63
C ALA A 378 -39.71 52.19 27.13
N GLY A 379 -40.83 51.89 26.46
CA GLY A 379 -41.13 52.09 25.05
C GLY A 379 -42.26 51.16 24.62
#